data_AF-A0A7V2SU24-F1
#
_entry.id   AF-A0A7V2SU24-F1
#
_cell.length_a   1.000
_cell.length_b   1.000
_cell.length_c   1.000
_cell.angle_alpha   90.00
_cell.angle_beta   90.00
_cell.angle_gamma   90.00
#
_symmetry.space_group_name_H-M   'P 1'
#
loop_
_entity.id
_entity.type
_entity.pdbx_description
1 polymer ?
#
loop_
_entity_poly.entity_id
_entity_poly.type
_entity_poly.pdbx_seq_one_letter_code
_entity_poly.pdbx_strand_id
1 'polypeptide(L)' 'ISAIMLSFLGWMIWRPNQSCPSDPELAKYCETSKKWNKRIFWLSVIIWSTGFFFSTLLLPLRNLLGV' A
#
# COMPACT_ATOMS: atom_id res chain seq x y z
N ILE A 1 13.61 -0.51 5.73
CA ILE A 1 12.60 -0.70 6.81
C ILE A 1 11.18 -0.48 6.28
N SER A 2 10.88 0.65 5.64
CA SER A 2 9.51 0.96 5.16
C SER A 2 8.92 -0.06 4.17
N ALA A 3 9.74 -0.62 3.27
CA ALA A 3 9.30 -1.68 2.35
C ALA A 3 8.75 -2.92 3.09
N ILE A 4 9.44 -3.34 4.16
CA ILE A 4 9.06 -4.51 4.97
C ILE A 4 7.71 -4.26 5.65
N MET A 5 7.51 -3.04 6.16
CA MET A 5 6.25 -2.61 6.76
C MET A 5 5.08 -2.65 5.76
N LEU A 6 5.31 -2.17 4.53
CA LEU A 6 4.30 -2.26 3.46
C LEU A 6 4.02 -3.72 3.07
N SER A 7 5.04 -4.57 2.96
CA SER A 7 4.83 -6.01 2.71
C SER A 7 4.00 -6.67 3.82
N PHE A 8 4.27 -6.33 5.08
CA PHE A 8 3.52 -6.84 6.23
C PHE A 8 2.06 -6.36 6.24
N LEU A 9 1.82 -5.08 5.95
CA LEU A 9 0.48 -4.52 5.81
C LEU A 9 -0.29 -5.17 4.66
N GLY A 10 0.35 -5.38 3.51
CA GLY A 10 -0.23 -6.06 2.36
C GLY A 10 -0.63 -7.50 2.70
N TRP A 11 0.22 -8.23 3.43
CA TRP A 11 -0.07 -9.57 3.92
C TRP A 11 -1.26 -9.58 4.89
N MET A 12 -1.36 -8.60 5.78
CA MET A 12 -2.48 -8.46 6.71
C MET A 12 -3.80 -8.18 5.99
N ILE A 13 -3.79 -7.35 4.94
CA ILE A 13 -4.98 -7.04 4.12
C ILE A 13 -5.44 -8.25 3.30
N TRP A 14 -4.50 -9.02 2.77
CA TRP A 14 -4.81 -10.19 1.93
C TRP A 14 -5.10 -11.45 2.73
N ARG A 15 -5.02 -11.42 4.07
CA ARG A 15 -5.34 -12.59 4.90
C ARG A 15 -6.81 -13.01 4.68
N PRO A 16 -7.05 -14.25 4.21
CA PRO A 16 -8.39 -14.73 3.86
C PRO A 16 -9.30 -14.92 5.08
N ASN A 17 -8.75 -14.96 6.30
CA ASN A 17 -9.48 -15.22 7.54
C ASN A 17 -10.14 -13.98 8.18
N GLN A 18 -10.37 -12.91 7.42
CA GLN A 18 -11.25 -11.81 7.86
C GLN A 18 -12.69 -12.12 7.46
N SER A 19 -13.35 -12.94 8.27
CA SER A 19 -14.79 -13.19 8.22
C SER A 19 -15.52 -11.97 8.78
N CYS A 20 -16.36 -11.37 7.95
CA CYS A 20 -17.27 -10.33 8.43
C CYS A 20 -18.32 -10.98 9.36
N PRO A 21 -18.74 -10.29 10.43
CA PRO A 21 -19.74 -10.82 11.36
C PRO A 21 -21.07 -11.10 10.65
N SER A 22 -21.87 -12.04 11.19
CA SER A 22 -23.15 -12.48 10.61
C SER A 22 -24.25 -11.42 10.62
N ASP A 23 -24.01 -10.27 11.26
CA ASP A 23 -24.93 -9.14 11.26
C ASP A 23 -24.89 -8.39 9.90
N PRO A 24 -26.02 -8.29 9.18
CA PRO A 24 -26.04 -7.78 7.80
C PRO A 24 -25.70 -6.28 7.69
N GLU A 25 -25.89 -5.50 8.75
CA GLU A 25 -25.53 -4.08 8.77
C GLU A 25 -24.01 -3.93 8.92
N LEU A 26 -23.41 -4.59 9.90
CA LEU A 26 -21.95 -4.60 10.08
C LEU A 26 -21.22 -5.26 8.91
N ALA A 27 -21.80 -6.26 8.25
CA ALA A 27 -21.21 -6.93 7.10
C ALA A 27 -20.98 -5.97 5.92
N LYS A 28 -21.93 -5.06 5.64
CA LYS A 28 -21.77 -4.03 4.59
C LYS A 28 -20.63 -3.07 4.91
N TYR A 29 -20.50 -2.64 6.17
CA TYR A 29 -19.40 -1.78 6.60
C TYR A 29 -18.06 -2.49 6.51
N CYS A 30 -18.00 -3.76 6.91
CA CYS A 30 -16.81 -4.61 6.82
C CYS A 30 -16.33 -4.79 5.37
N GLU A 31 -17.23 -5.14 4.45
CA GLU A 31 -16.98 -5.23 3.00
C GLU A 31 -16.43 -3.91 2.43
N THR A 32 -17.07 -2.80 2.76
CA THR A 32 -16.72 -1.46 2.28
C THR A 32 -15.34 -1.05 2.81
N SER A 33 -15.09 -1.28 4.09
CA SER A 33 -13.82 -0.98 4.74
C SER A 33 -12.67 -1.82 4.16
N LYS A 34 -12.91 -3.11 3.84
CA LYS A 34 -11.92 -3.99 3.18
C LYS A 34 -11.49 -3.46 1.81
N LYS A 35 -12.44 -2.96 1.00
CA LYS A 35 -12.17 -2.32 -0.30
C LYS A 35 -11.40 -1.01 -0.14
N TRP A 36 -11.78 -0.17 0.83
CA TRP A 36 -11.08 1.09 1.12
C TRP A 36 -9.66 0.86 1.64
N ASN A 37 -9.46 -0.13 2.52
CA ASN A 37 -8.14 -0.48 3.04
C ASN A 37 -7.18 -0.90 1.91
N LYS A 38 -7.67 -1.66 0.93
CA LYS A 38 -6.90 -2.04 -0.26
C LYS A 38 -6.55 -0.84 -1.15
N ARG A 39 -7.45 0.14 -1.28
CA ARG A 39 -7.19 1.39 -2.02
C ARG A 39 -6.11 2.25 -1.33
N ILE A 40 -6.23 2.44 -0.02
CA ILE A 40 -5.27 3.23 0.77
C ILE A 40 -3.88 2.57 0.71
N PHE A 41 -3.82 1.24 0.83
CA PHE A 41 -2.56 0.50 0.69
C PHE A 41 -1.88 0.77 -0.66
N TRP A 42 -2.63 0.73 -1.76
CA TRP A 42 -2.11 1.06 -3.08
C TRP A 42 -1.58 2.50 -3.18
N LEU A 43 -2.28 3.47 -2.58
CA LEU A 43 -1.79 4.86 -2.51
C LEU A 43 -0.47 4.94 -1.75
N SER A 44 -0.35 4.27 -0.60
CA SER A 44 0.90 4.23 0.16
C SER A 44 2.05 3.59 -0.63
N VAL A 45 1.78 2.52 -1.40
CA VAL A 45 2.77 1.89 -2.28
C VAL A 45 3.21 2.84 -3.40
N ILE A 46 2.29 3.59 -4.01
CA ILE A 46 2.61 4.58 -5.05
C ILE A 46 3.46 5.72 -4.49
N ILE A 47 3.12 6.25 -3.33
CA ILE A 47 3.89 7.32 -2.69
C ILE A 47 5.30 6.81 -2.35
N TRP A 48 5.38 5.61 -1.79
CA TRP A 48 6.66 4.97 -1.46
C TRP A 48 7.51 4.71 -2.71
N SER A 49 6.91 4.18 -3.79
CA SER A 49 7.62 3.92 -5.04
C SER A 49 8.09 5.22 -5.69
N THR A 50 7.28 6.28 -5.65
CA THR A 50 7.66 7.61 -6.14
C THR A 50 8.85 8.15 -5.37
N GLY A 51 8.82 8.11 -4.03
CA GLY A 51 9.95 8.55 -3.19
C GLY A 51 11.23 7.73 -3.43
N PHE A 52 11.08 6.41 -3.60
CA PHE A 52 12.20 5.55 -3.98
C PHE A 52 12.75 5.91 -5.36
N PHE A 53 11.88 6.12 -6.35
CA PHE A 53 12.26 6.47 -7.72
C PHE A 53 12.99 7.81 -7.76
N PHE A 54 12.48 8.84 -7.08
CA PHE A 54 13.21 10.11 -6.94
C PHE A 54 14.54 9.91 -6.20
N SER A 55 14.59 9.19 -5.08
CA SER A 55 15.86 9.00 -4.37
C SER A 55 16.89 8.18 -5.14
N THR A 56 16.48 7.21 -5.96
CA THR A 56 17.40 6.26 -6.63
C THR A 56 17.65 6.58 -8.10
N LEU A 57 16.70 7.19 -8.82
CA LEU A 57 16.94 7.67 -10.19
C LEU A 57 17.48 9.10 -10.25
N LEU A 58 17.14 10.00 -9.32
CA LEU A 58 17.57 11.40 -9.45
C LEU A 58 19.09 11.55 -9.35
N LEU A 59 19.77 10.69 -8.59
CA LEU A 59 21.23 10.64 -8.48
C LEU A 59 21.93 10.21 -9.79
N PRO A 60 21.63 9.05 -10.41
CA PRO A 60 22.20 8.68 -11.71
C PRO A 60 21.70 9.58 -12.85
N LEU A 61 20.48 10.10 -12.77
CA LEU A 61 19.95 11.06 -13.77
C LEU A 61 20.74 12.38 -13.72
N ARG A 62 21.12 12.87 -12.54
CA ARG A 62 21.98 14.05 -12.40
C ARG A 62 23.38 13.81 -12.98
N ASN A 63 23.99 12.66 -12.69
CA ASN A 63 25.26 12.27 -13.30
C ASN A 63 25.17 12.11 -14.83
N LEU A 64 24.07 11.57 -15.36
CA LEU A 64 23.83 11.43 -16.80
C LEU A 64 23.60 12.77 -17.52
N LEU A 65 22.95 13.73 -16.84
CA LEU A 65 22.71 15.08 -17.37
C LEU A 65 23.96 15.97 -17.31
N GLY A 66 25.05 15.52 -16.68
CA GLY A 66 26.35 16.20 -16.72
C GLY A 66 26.38 17.58 -16.05
N VAL A 67 25.48 17.82 -15.08
CA VAL A 67 25.42 19.04 -14.25
C VAL A 67 25.97 18.75 -12.85
#